data_AF-A0A2D5E1D1-F1
#
_entry.id   AF-A0A2D5E1D1-F1
#
_cell.length_a   1.000
_cell.length_b   1.000
_cell.length_c   1.000
_cell.angle_alpha   90.00
_cell.angle_beta   90.00
_cell.angle_gamma   90.00
#
_symmetry.space_group_name_H-M   'P 1'
#
loop_
_entity.id
_entity.type
_entity.pdbx_description
1 polymer ?
#
loop_
_entity_poly.entity_id
_entity_poly.type
_entity_poly.pdbx_seq_one_letter_code
_entity_poly.pdbx_strand_id
1 'polypeptide(L)'
;MKCHLSSPRLWHYLLMFMVSLFTIASFNAVGAVMVMGFFILPSATAYLLVRSIRALILLACFVGVLSVCVGFLFAQWNNVSIAGSIIFVNGIVFALAAWFHQARRPTRVLENT
;
A
#
# COMPACT_ATOMS: atom_id res chain seq x y z
N MET A 1 -23.94 -24.81 30.04
CA MET A 1 -23.41 -25.26 28.73
C MET A 1 -22.38 -24.24 28.23
N LYS A 2 -21.09 -24.51 28.50
CA LYS A 2 -19.93 -23.74 28.02
C LYS A 2 -19.26 -24.55 26.91
N CYS A 3 -19.21 -24.00 25.70
CA CYS A 3 -18.30 -24.38 24.61
C CYS A 3 -17.96 -23.06 23.89
N HIS A 4 -16.91 -22.33 24.28
CA HIS A 4 -15.54 -22.49 23.76
C HIS A 4 -15.46 -22.71 22.24
N LEU A 5 -16.10 -21.83 21.46
CA LEU A 5 -16.02 -21.80 20.00
C LEU A 5 -14.81 -21.00 19.47
N SER A 6 -13.67 -21.11 20.17
CA SER A 6 -12.38 -20.69 19.61
C SER A 6 -11.88 -21.80 18.68
N SER A 7 -12.44 -21.87 17.48
CA SER A 7 -11.79 -22.54 16.36
C SER A 7 -11.16 -21.44 15.51
N PRO A 8 -9.85 -21.15 15.68
CA PRO A 8 -9.16 -20.17 14.86
C PRO A 8 -9.34 -20.43 13.35
N ARG A 9 -9.59 -21.69 12.97
CA ARG A 9 -9.82 -22.13 11.59
C ARG A 9 -11.09 -21.52 10.98
N LEU A 10 -12.19 -21.47 11.72
CA LEU A 10 -13.47 -20.98 11.19
C LEU A 10 -13.39 -19.50 10.81
N TRP A 11 -12.83 -18.69 11.70
CA TRP A 11 -12.53 -17.28 11.42
C TRP A 11 -11.53 -17.13 10.28
N HIS A 12 -10.50 -17.97 10.22
CA HIS A 12 -9.51 -17.93 9.14
C HIS A 12 -10.14 -18.22 7.76
N TYR A 13 -11.01 -19.23 7.66
CA TYR A 13 -11.73 -19.54 6.41
C TYR A 13 -12.73 -18.44 6.02
N LEU A 14 -13.47 -17.89 6.98
CA LEU A 14 -14.42 -16.81 6.73
C LEU A 14 -13.71 -15.55 6.23
N LEU A 15 -12.61 -15.16 6.89
CA LEU A 15 -11.79 -14.02 6.50
C LEU A 15 -11.13 -14.24 5.14
N MET A 16 -10.61 -15.45 4.86
CA MET A 16 -10.05 -15.84 3.56
C MET A 16 -11.09 -15.78 2.43
N PHE A 17 -12.33 -16.20 2.70
CA PHE A 17 -13.41 -16.11 1.72
C PHE A 17 -13.79 -14.66 1.43
N MET A 18 -13.91 -13.83 2.47
CA MET A 18 -14.31 -12.43 2.34
C MET A 18 -13.25 -11.59 1.60
N VAL A 19 -11.97 -11.80 1.88
CA VAL A 19 -10.87 -11.10 1.17
C VAL A 19 -10.75 -11.55 -0.28
N SER A 20 -10.98 -12.83 -0.58
CA SER A 20 -10.96 -13.35 -1.95
C SER A 20 -12.07 -12.73 -2.80
N LEU A 21 -13.31 -12.74 -2.29
CA LEU A 21 -14.44 -12.10 -2.97
C LEU A 21 -14.22 -10.60 -3.16
N PHE A 22 -13.72 -9.91 -2.13
CA PHE A 22 -13.40 -8.48 -2.22
C PHE A 22 -12.37 -8.18 -3.30
N THR A 23 -11.33 -9.02 -3.42
CA THR A 23 -10.26 -8.86 -4.40
C THR A 23 -10.80 -8.99 -5.83
N ILE A 24 -11.60 -10.03 -6.09
CA ILE A 24 -12.19 -10.27 -7.42
C ILE A 24 -13.20 -9.16 -7.78
N ALA A 25 -14.02 -8.72 -6.83
CA ALA A 25 -14.96 -7.62 -7.03
C ALA A 25 -14.24 -6.30 -7.35
N SER A 26 -13.14 -6.00 -6.66
CA SER A 26 -12.34 -4.79 -6.88
C SER A 26 -11.63 -4.80 -8.25
N PHE A 27 -11.20 -5.97 -8.72
CA PHE A 27 -10.55 -6.11 -10.02
C PHE A 27 -11.48 -5.73 -11.19
N ASN A 28 -12.78 -6.01 -11.08
CA ASN A 28 -13.75 -5.60 -12.09
C ASN A 28 -14.05 -4.09 -12.04
N ALA A 29 -14.11 -3.50 -10.85
CA ALA A 29 -14.47 -2.08 -10.69
C ALA A 29 -13.35 -1.12 -11.11
N VAL A 30 -12.10 -1.45 -10.78
CA VAL A 30 -10.97 -0.51 -10.90
C VAL A 30 -9.82 -1.06 -11.74
N GLY A 31 -9.70 -2.39 -11.85
CA GLY A 31 -8.60 -3.07 -12.53
C GLY A 31 -7.59 -3.68 -11.54
N ALA A 32 -7.15 -4.91 -11.84
CA ALA A 32 -6.29 -5.68 -10.93
C ALA A 32 -4.93 -5.02 -10.65
N VAL A 33 -4.34 -4.39 -11.66
CA VAL A 33 -3.02 -3.77 -11.54
C VAL A 33 -3.03 -2.59 -10.55
N MET A 34 -4.10 -1.79 -10.54
CA MET A 34 -4.20 -0.67 -9.60
C MET A 34 -4.33 -1.15 -8.16
N VAL A 35 -5.20 -2.13 -7.91
CA VAL A 35 -5.43 -2.67 -6.55
C VAL A 35 -4.14 -3.25 -5.98
N MET A 36 -3.44 -4.09 -6.76
CA MET A 36 -2.18 -4.70 -6.31
C MET A 36 -1.10 -3.64 -6.08
N GLY A 37 -0.98 -2.65 -6.98
CA GLY A 37 -0.08 -1.51 -6.79
C GLY A 37 -0.37 -0.74 -5.51
N PHE A 38 -1.64 -0.50 -5.22
CA PHE A 38 -2.04 0.26 -4.04
C PHE A 38 -1.79 -0.47 -2.71
N PHE A 39 -1.72 -1.81 -2.71
CA PHE A 39 -1.30 -2.58 -1.54
C PHE A 39 0.22 -2.53 -1.32
N ILE A 40 1.01 -2.48 -2.40
CA ILE A 40 2.46 -2.58 -2.34
C ILE A 40 3.10 -1.20 -2.04
N LEU A 41 2.68 -0.15 -2.73
CA LEU A 41 3.38 1.14 -2.74
C LEU A 41 3.38 1.92 -1.41
N PRO A 42 2.26 2.09 -0.68
CA PRO A 42 2.29 2.79 0.62
C PRO A 42 2.98 1.96 1.70
N SER A 43 2.88 0.62 1.63
CA SER A 43 3.57 -0.30 2.55
C SER A 43 5.08 -0.23 2.36
N ALA A 44 5.55 -0.29 1.10
CA ALA A 44 6.96 -0.13 0.76
C ALA A 44 7.50 1.25 1.17
N THR A 45 6.72 2.32 0.95
CA THR A 45 7.10 3.69 1.33
C THR A 45 7.29 3.86 2.84
N ALA A 46 6.34 3.36 3.64
CA ALA A 46 6.39 3.52 5.09
C ALA A 46 7.43 2.60 5.76
N TYR A 47 7.61 1.39 5.23
CA TYR A 47 8.66 0.48 5.69
C TYR A 47 10.05 1.07 5.47
N LEU A 48 10.23 1.83 4.39
CA LEU A 48 11.49 2.48 4.10
C LEU A 48 11.80 3.60 5.10
N LEU A 49 10.79 4.34 5.58
CA LEU A 49 11.01 5.56 6.35
C LEU A 49 11.07 5.36 7.89
N VAL A 50 10.42 4.33 8.47
CA VAL A 50 10.29 4.21 9.93
C VAL A 50 10.39 2.77 10.46
N ARG A 51 11.14 2.59 11.58
CA ARG A 51 11.32 1.32 12.32
C ARG A 51 10.26 1.03 13.40
N SER A 52 9.30 1.93 13.62
CA SER A 52 8.25 1.79 14.65
C SER A 52 6.90 1.45 14.03
N ILE A 53 6.25 0.39 14.53
CA ILE A 53 4.98 -0.16 14.02
C ILE A 53 3.84 0.88 14.02
N ARG A 54 3.76 1.73 15.06
CA ARG A 54 2.69 2.75 15.16
C ARG A 54 2.87 3.86 14.14
N ALA A 55 4.11 4.30 13.94
CA ALA A 55 4.45 5.33 12.98
C ALA A 55 4.36 4.83 11.52
N LEU A 56 4.60 3.52 11.30
CA LEU A 56 4.46 2.88 9.99
C LEU A 56 3.03 2.97 9.44
N ILE A 57 2.03 2.65 10.27
CA ILE A 57 0.61 2.71 9.85
C ILE A 57 0.17 4.15 9.55
N LEU A 58 0.57 5.10 10.41
CA LEU A 58 0.17 6.50 10.30
C LEU A 58 0.79 7.18 9.08
N LEU A 59 2.09 6.96 8.83
CA LEU A 59 2.78 7.49 7.65
C LEU A 59 2.29 6.83 6.35
N ALA A 60 2.07 5.51 6.32
CA ALA A 60 1.55 4.82 5.14
C ALA A 60 0.20 5.38 4.71
N CYS A 61 -0.70 5.59 5.68
CA CYS A 61 -2.03 6.12 5.42
C CYS A 61 -1.95 7.57 4.90
N PHE A 62 -1.15 8.41 5.55
CA PHE A 62 -1.01 9.81 5.16
C PHE A 62 -0.41 9.98 3.75
N VAL A 63 0.66 9.24 3.45
CA VAL A 63 1.33 9.27 2.14
C VAL A 63 0.44 8.66 1.05
N GLY A 64 -0.30 7.60 1.35
CA GLY A 64 -1.24 6.99 0.42
C GLY A 64 -2.40 7.92 0.06
N VAL A 65 -3.00 8.59 1.05
CA VAL A 65 -4.10 9.56 0.82
C VAL A 65 -3.63 10.75 0.00
N LEU A 66 -2.46 11.32 0.33
CA LEU A 66 -1.88 12.43 -0.44
C LEU A 66 -1.60 12.04 -1.90
N SER A 67 -1.06 10.85 -2.12
CA SER A 67 -0.74 10.35 -3.47
C SER A 67 -1.99 10.15 -4.33
N VAL A 68 -3.04 9.56 -3.77
CA VAL A 68 -4.31 9.38 -4.49
C VAL A 68 -4.96 10.71 -4.80
N CYS A 69 -4.96 11.64 -3.84
CA CYS A 69 -5.56 12.96 -4.03
C CYS A 69 -4.87 13.71 -5.18
N VAL A 70 -3.54 13.79 -5.16
CA VAL A 70 -2.76 14.46 -6.22
C VAL A 70 -2.90 13.74 -7.56
N GLY A 71 -2.88 12.40 -7.57
CA GLY A 71 -2.96 11.63 -8.80
C GLY A 71 -4.33 11.63 -9.47
N PHE A 72 -5.40 11.69 -8.66
CA PHE A 72 -6.76 11.84 -9.16
C PHE A 72 -6.98 13.20 -9.81
N LEU A 73 -6.48 14.28 -9.18
CA LEU A 73 -6.55 15.63 -9.78
C LEU A 73 -5.79 15.71 -11.11
N PHE A 74 -4.60 15.09 -11.21
CA PHE A 74 -3.80 15.11 -12.43
C PHE A 74 -4.41 14.27 -13.57
N ALA A 75 -5.09 13.18 -13.24
CA ALA A 75 -5.78 12.32 -14.20
C ALA A 75 -6.99 13.02 -14.85
N GLN A 76 -7.74 13.80 -14.07
CA GLN A 76 -8.90 14.56 -14.57
C GLN A 76 -8.51 15.59 -15.64
N TRP A 77 -7.30 16.15 -15.56
CA TRP A 77 -6.83 17.11 -16.57
C TRP A 77 -6.43 16.45 -17.90
N ASN A 78 -5.96 15.20 -17.86
CA ASN A 78 -5.34 14.54 -19.01
C ASN A 78 -6.28 13.58 -19.79
N ASN A 79 -7.51 13.33 -19.35
CA ASN A 79 -8.42 12.34 -19.99
C ASN A 79 -7.79 10.94 -20.18
N VAL A 80 -6.82 10.58 -19.34
CA VAL A 80 -6.11 9.28 -19.39
C VAL A 80 -6.78 8.27 -18.45
N SER A 81 -6.55 6.98 -18.69
CA SER A 81 -7.01 5.88 -17.84
C SER A 81 -6.70 6.14 -16.36
N ILE A 82 -7.77 6.25 -15.56
CA ILE A 82 -7.74 6.54 -14.12
C ILE A 82 -6.85 5.52 -13.38
N ALA A 83 -6.97 4.24 -13.71
CA ALA A 83 -6.19 3.17 -13.08
C ALA A 83 -4.69 3.34 -13.33
N GLY A 84 -4.28 3.67 -14.56
CA GLY A 84 -2.88 3.89 -14.92
C GLY A 84 -2.29 5.14 -14.28
N SER A 85 -3.04 6.25 -14.28
CA SER A 85 -2.60 7.51 -13.68
C SER A 85 -2.40 7.42 -12.17
N ILE A 86 -3.27 6.70 -11.45
CA ILE A 86 -3.13 6.54 -9.99
C ILE A 86 -1.87 5.72 -9.64
N ILE A 87 -1.57 4.67 -10.40
CA ILE A 87 -0.36 3.86 -10.19
C ILE A 87 0.88 4.68 -10.52
N PHE A 88 0.88 5.43 -11.62
CA PHE A 88 2.01 6.26 -12.02
C PHE A 88 2.33 7.30 -10.96
N VAL A 89 1.31 7.98 -10.41
CA VAL A 89 1.50 8.98 -9.36
C VAL A 89 1.96 8.34 -8.06
N ASN A 90 1.38 7.21 -7.64
CA ASN A 90 1.90 6.48 -6.49
C ASN A 90 3.36 6.06 -6.71
N GLY A 91 3.73 5.64 -7.93
CA GLY A 91 5.09 5.28 -8.30
C GLY A 91 6.05 6.46 -8.20
N ILE A 92 5.63 7.65 -8.63
CA ILE A 92 6.39 8.90 -8.46
C ILE A 92 6.53 9.24 -6.98
N VAL A 93 5.48 9.12 -6.18
CA VAL A 93 5.55 9.40 -4.75
C VAL A 93 6.45 8.40 -4.03
N PHE A 94 6.39 7.11 -4.39
CA PHE A 94 7.32 6.10 -3.91
C PHE A 94 8.76 6.44 -4.33
N ALA A 95 8.99 6.83 -5.58
CA ALA A 95 10.32 7.22 -6.06
C ALA A 95 10.86 8.46 -5.32
N LEU A 96 10.01 9.47 -5.07
CA LEU A 96 10.36 10.65 -4.26
C LEU A 96 10.66 10.25 -2.81
N ALA A 97 9.81 9.43 -2.19
CA ALA A 97 10.03 8.97 -0.82
C ALA A 97 11.29 8.09 -0.70
N ALA A 98 11.54 7.24 -1.69
CA ALA A 98 12.74 6.44 -1.81
C ALA A 98 13.98 7.33 -1.97
N TRP A 99 13.91 8.36 -2.82
CA TRP A 99 14.97 9.35 -2.98
C TRP A 99 15.26 10.11 -1.68
N PHE A 100 14.21 10.57 -0.98
CA PHE A 100 14.34 11.27 0.30
C PHE A 100 14.93 10.38 1.41
N HIS A 101 14.58 9.10 1.43
CA HIS A 101 15.17 8.15 2.37
C HIS A 101 16.60 7.75 1.97
N GLN A 102 16.89 7.58 0.67
CA GLN A 102 18.24 7.31 0.15
C GLN A 102 19.20 8.44 0.56
N ALA A 103 18.73 9.70 0.47
CA ALA A 103 19.47 10.88 0.91
C ALA A 103 19.75 10.93 2.43
N ARG A 104 19.12 10.08 3.24
CA ARG A 104 19.31 10.01 4.70
C ARG A 104 19.99 8.73 5.19
N ARG A 105 20.46 7.84 4.33
CA ARG A 105 21.24 6.68 4.78
C ARG A 105 22.74 7.02 4.84
N PRO A 106 23.33 7.22 6.03
CA PRO A 106 24.73 6.90 6.21
C PRO A 106 24.89 5.39 6.00
N THR A 107 25.70 5.04 5.02
CA THR A 107 26.22 3.70 4.75
C THR A 107 26.88 3.13 6.01
N ARG A 108 26.17 2.25 6.74
CA ARG A 108 26.73 1.40 7.81
C ARG A 108 26.41 -0.08 7.55
N VAL A 109 26.68 -0.55 6.33
CA VAL A 109 26.47 -1.97 5.96
C VAL A 109 27.71 -2.59 5.28
N LEU A 110 28.87 -1.92 5.27
CA LEU A 110 30.13 -2.48 4.74
C LEU A 110 31.35 -2.07 5.60
N GLU A 111 31.27 -2.18 6.93
CA GLU A 111 32.44 -2.06 7.83
C GLU A 111 32.36 -3.13 8.93
N ASN A 112 32.09 -4.39 8.56
CA ASN A 112 32.39 -5.55 9.41
C ASN A 112 32.36 -6.87 8.61
N THR A 113 33.17 -6.96 7.57
CA THR A 113 33.64 -8.24 7.00
C THR A 113 35.08 -8.07 6.58
#